data_AF-A0A6P5RMJ0-F1
#
_entry.id   AF-A0A6P5RMJ0-F1
#
_cell.length_a   1.000
_cell.length_b   1.000
_cell.length_c   1.000
_cell.angle_alpha   90.00
_cell.angle_beta   90.00
_cell.angle_gamma   90.00
#
_symmetry.space_group_name_H-M   'P 1'
#
loop_
_entity.id
_entity.type
_entity.pdbx_description
1 polymer ?
#
loop_
_entity_poly.entity_id
_entity_poly.type
_entity_poly.pdbx_seq_one_letter_code
_entity_poly.pdbx_strand_id
1 'polypeptide(L)'
;MDFSLLSEALTSKSYEKVADTCEEHMLQVAAEGVAFQDDWPYAIHLLGHIYAGDINSMRFLWKSMPATLKEGNPEVIAAWKIGQKLWMRDYGGVYEAIRGYDWSQEAQGLVAAFSGKFF
;
A
#
# COMPACT_ATOMS: atom_id res chain seq x y z
N MET A 1 17.64 0.81 -2.47
CA MET A 1 16.83 0.37 -3.62
C MET A 1 16.47 1.58 -4.46
N ASP A 2 16.32 1.41 -5.77
CA ASP A 2 15.86 2.47 -6.66
C ASP A 2 14.33 2.41 -6.79
N PHE A 3 13.63 3.41 -6.26
CA PHE A 3 12.17 3.57 -6.34
C PHE A 3 11.77 4.68 -7.31
N SER A 4 12.60 4.97 -8.32
CA SER A 4 12.35 6.01 -9.33
C SER A 4 11.01 5.82 -10.04
N LEU A 5 10.73 4.60 -10.53
CA LEU A 5 9.47 4.27 -11.21
C LEU A 5 8.24 4.41 -10.30
N LEU A 6 8.38 4.01 -9.03
CA LEU A 6 7.30 4.17 -8.04
C LEU A 6 7.04 5.67 -7.77
N SER A 7 8.10 6.45 -7.58
CA SER A 7 8.02 7.89 -7.37
C SER A 7 7.39 8.61 -8.57
N GLU A 8 7.71 8.17 -9.79
CA GLU A 8 7.10 8.67 -11.02
C GLU A 8 5.60 8.33 -11.08
N ALA A 9 5.21 7.09 -10.76
CA ALA A 9 3.81 6.68 -10.72
C ALA A 9 3.01 7.51 -9.71
N LEU A 10 3.56 7.78 -8.52
CA LEU A 10 2.93 8.61 -7.49
C LEU A 10 2.80 10.08 -7.92
N THR A 11 3.87 10.64 -8.51
CA THR A 11 3.90 12.05 -8.96
C THR A 11 2.99 12.30 -10.14
N SER A 12 2.96 11.37 -11.11
CA SER A 12 2.07 11.41 -12.28
C SER A 12 0.62 11.04 -11.95
N LYS A 13 0.34 10.63 -10.70
CA LYS A 13 -0.96 10.13 -10.24
C LYS A 13 -1.45 8.89 -11.01
N SER A 14 -0.53 8.12 -11.58
CA SER A 14 -0.80 6.84 -12.25
C SER A 14 -0.98 5.73 -11.20
N TYR A 15 -1.93 5.92 -10.28
CA TYR A 15 -2.09 5.10 -9.09
C TYR A 15 -2.48 3.64 -9.38
N GLU A 16 -3.10 3.39 -10.54
CA GLU A 16 -3.40 2.05 -11.03
C GLU A 16 -2.15 1.19 -11.28
N LYS A 17 -1.00 1.81 -11.53
CA LYS A 17 0.27 1.11 -11.80
C LYS A 17 1.12 0.86 -10.55
N VAL A 18 0.74 1.43 -9.40
CA VAL A 18 1.54 1.40 -8.17
C VAL A 18 1.74 -0.03 -7.68
N ALA A 19 0.67 -0.83 -7.66
CA ALA A 19 0.74 -2.23 -7.25
C ALA A 19 1.71 -3.02 -8.13
N ASP A 20 1.48 -3.01 -9.45
CA ASP A 20 2.30 -3.74 -10.43
C ASP A 20 3.77 -3.33 -10.37
N THR A 21 4.04 -2.02 -10.27
CA THR A 21 5.41 -1.49 -10.15
C THR A 21 6.12 -2.00 -8.90
N CYS A 22 5.42 -2.03 -7.76
CA CYS A 22 5.96 -2.59 -6.53
C CYS A 22 6.18 -4.11 -6.65
N GLU A 23 5.25 -4.85 -7.23
CA GLU A 23 5.34 -6.31 -7.37
C GLU A 23 6.51 -6.71 -8.27
N GLU A 24 6.66 -6.08 -9.43
CA GLU A 24 7.79 -6.30 -10.35
C GLU A 24 9.13 -6.01 -9.67
N HIS A 25 9.23 -4.87 -8.97
CA HIS A 25 10.46 -4.51 -8.29
C HIS A 25 10.76 -5.47 -7.13
N MET A 26 9.73 -5.94 -6.40
CA MET A 26 9.91 -6.90 -5.31
C MET A 26 10.45 -8.23 -5.83
N LEU A 27 9.95 -8.70 -6.97
CA LEU A 27 10.43 -9.92 -7.63
C LEU A 27 11.89 -9.78 -8.08
N GLN A 28 12.26 -8.63 -8.66
CA GLN A 28 13.64 -8.36 -9.08
C GLN A 28 14.61 -8.40 -7.90
N VAL A 29 14.31 -7.67 -6.82
CA VAL A 29 15.20 -7.60 -5.64
C VAL A 29 15.26 -8.96 -4.93
N ALA A 30 14.14 -9.70 -4.87
CA ALA A 30 14.13 -11.06 -4.33
C ALA A 30 15.01 -12.03 -5.15
N ALA A 31 15.05 -11.88 -6.47
CA ALA A 31 15.90 -12.71 -7.34
C ALA A 31 17.39 -12.45 -7.15
N GLU A 32 17.77 -11.22 -6.78
CA GLU A 32 19.15 -10.86 -6.44
C GLU A 32 19.60 -11.39 -5.07
N GLY A 33 18.66 -11.90 -4.26
CA GLY A 33 18.94 -12.42 -2.91
C GLY A 33 19.30 -11.34 -1.90
N VAL A 34 19.03 -10.07 -2.21
CA VAL A 34 19.29 -8.93 -1.33
C VAL A 34 18.21 -8.87 -0.25
N ALA A 35 18.60 -8.68 1.01
CA ALA A 35 17.64 -8.41 2.07
C ALA A 35 17.06 -7.01 1.88
N PHE A 36 15.75 -6.92 1.63
CA PHE A 36 15.07 -5.66 1.31
C PHE A 36 13.86 -5.35 2.20
N GLN A 37 13.52 -6.28 3.10
CA GLN A 37 12.25 -6.27 3.82
C GLN A 37 12.11 -4.98 4.65
N ASP A 38 13.13 -4.61 5.43
CA ASP A 38 13.02 -3.43 6.31
C ASP A 38 12.93 -2.08 5.54
N ASP A 39 13.44 -2.03 4.31
CA ASP A 39 13.50 -0.82 3.48
C ASP A 39 12.35 -0.73 2.45
N TRP A 40 11.45 -1.70 2.43
CA TRP A 40 10.39 -1.77 1.41
C TRP A 40 9.23 -0.79 1.72
N PRO A 41 8.67 -0.08 0.71
CA PRO A 41 7.56 0.85 0.90
C PRO A 41 6.22 0.11 1.06
N TYR A 42 6.09 -0.69 2.12
CA TYR A 42 4.94 -1.59 2.34
C TYR A 42 3.61 -0.87 2.45
N ALA A 43 3.56 0.34 3.03
CA ALA A 43 2.33 1.11 3.12
C ALA A 43 1.80 1.47 1.72
N ILE A 44 2.69 2.01 0.86
CA ILE A 44 2.36 2.36 -0.53
C ILE A 44 1.96 1.11 -1.32
N HIS A 45 2.67 0.00 -1.15
CA HIS A 45 2.37 -1.25 -1.85
C HIS A 45 0.97 -1.80 -1.46
N LEU A 46 0.64 -1.80 -0.15
CA LEU A 46 -0.70 -2.17 0.32
C LEU A 46 -1.79 -1.24 -0.26
N LEU A 47 -1.56 0.07 -0.21
CA LEU A 47 -2.49 1.06 -0.75
C LEU A 47 -2.66 0.93 -2.28
N GLY A 48 -1.60 0.55 -3.00
CA GLY A 48 -1.64 0.26 -4.43
C GLY A 48 -2.62 -0.88 -4.75
N HIS A 49 -2.49 -2.01 -4.06
CA HIS A 49 -3.44 -3.12 -4.22
C HIS A 49 -4.87 -2.73 -3.84
N ILE A 50 -5.05 -1.93 -2.77
CA ILE A 50 -6.36 -1.40 -2.38
C ILE A 50 -6.96 -0.55 -3.50
N TYR A 51 -6.16 0.34 -4.11
CA TYR A 51 -6.61 1.20 -5.20
C TYR A 51 -6.98 0.43 -6.47
N ALA A 52 -6.23 -0.64 -6.77
CA ALA A 52 -6.53 -1.58 -7.85
C ALA A 52 -7.77 -2.45 -7.57
N GLY A 53 -8.25 -2.49 -6.33
CA GLY A 53 -9.35 -3.37 -5.90
C GLY A 53 -8.92 -4.82 -5.65
N ASP A 54 -7.61 -5.11 -5.66
CA ASP A 54 -7.08 -6.44 -5.39
C ASP A 54 -6.85 -6.67 -3.90
N ILE A 55 -7.95 -6.92 -3.20
CA ILE A 55 -7.93 -7.17 -1.75
C ILE A 55 -7.23 -8.49 -1.41
N ASN A 56 -7.15 -9.45 -2.33
CA ASN A 56 -6.47 -10.72 -2.06
C ASN A 56 -4.95 -10.56 -2.05
N SER A 57 -4.38 -9.90 -3.06
CA SER A 57 -2.94 -9.62 -3.12
C SER A 57 -2.49 -8.75 -1.95
N MET A 58 -3.28 -7.75 -1.59
CA MET A 58 -3.08 -6.95 -0.37
C MET A 58 -2.99 -7.84 0.90
N ARG A 59 -3.88 -8.83 1.06
CA ARG A 59 -3.86 -9.76 2.20
C ARG A 59 -2.65 -10.70 2.18
N PHE A 60 -2.22 -11.15 1.01
CA PHE A 60 -1.02 -11.98 0.89
C PHE A 60 0.24 -11.19 1.26
N LEU A 61 0.34 -9.96 0.79
CA LEU A 61 1.41 -9.04 1.17
C LEU A 61 1.42 -8.78 2.68
N TRP A 62 0.27 -8.53 3.32
CA TRP A 62 0.21 -8.40 4.79
C TRP A 62 0.70 -9.66 5.51
N LYS A 63 0.39 -10.85 5.00
CA LYS A 63 0.81 -12.11 5.63
C LYS A 63 2.31 -12.38 5.51
N SER A 64 2.96 -11.93 4.45
CA SER A 64 4.39 -12.17 4.24
C SER A 64 5.29 -11.29 5.13
N MET A 65 4.79 -10.14 5.59
CA MET A 65 5.53 -9.21 6.45
C MET A 65 5.82 -9.79 7.86
N PRO A 66 7.05 -9.63 8.40
CA PRO A 66 7.37 -9.90 9.80
C PRO A 66 6.51 -9.09 10.79
N ALA A 67 6.27 -9.63 11.99
CA ALA A 67 5.49 -8.94 13.03
C ALA A 67 6.14 -7.63 13.48
N THR A 68 7.46 -7.65 13.65
CA THR A 68 8.27 -6.47 14.05
C THR A 68 8.09 -5.29 13.09
N LEU A 69 7.98 -5.57 11.79
CA LEU A 69 7.78 -4.55 10.77
C LEU A 69 6.38 -3.90 10.87
N LYS A 70 5.36 -4.73 11.11
CA LYS A 70 3.98 -4.25 11.29
C LYS A 70 3.90 -3.34 12.51
N GLU A 71 4.47 -3.78 13.62
CA GLU A 71 4.46 -3.04 14.88
C GLU A 71 5.29 -1.74 14.82
N GLY A 72 6.39 -1.75 14.05
CA GLY A 72 7.26 -0.60 13.86
C GLY A 72 6.76 0.46 12.87
N ASN A 73 5.74 0.14 12.05
CA ASN A 73 5.23 1.03 11.01
C ASN A 73 3.71 1.30 11.15
N PRO A 74 3.32 2.41 11.81
CA PRO A 74 1.92 2.79 11.98
C PRO A 74 1.16 3.00 10.66
N GLU A 75 1.82 3.45 9.60
CA GLU A 75 1.17 3.70 8.30
C GLU A 75 0.79 2.38 7.60
N VAL A 76 1.64 1.36 7.73
CA VAL A 76 1.33 -0.01 7.28
C VAL A 76 0.10 -0.57 8.02
N ILE A 77 0.00 -0.35 9.33
CA ILE A 77 -1.19 -0.74 10.11
C ILE A 77 -2.43 0.03 9.63
N ALA A 78 -2.30 1.33 9.36
CA ALA A 78 -3.41 2.14 8.86
C ALA A 78 -3.91 1.68 7.49
N ALA A 79 -3.00 1.38 6.56
CA ALA A 79 -3.34 0.83 5.24
C ALA A 79 -4.07 -0.52 5.37
N TRP A 80 -3.57 -1.39 6.26
CA TRP A 80 -4.24 -2.67 6.54
C TRP A 80 -5.65 -2.50 7.09
N LYS A 81 -5.90 -1.53 7.98
CA LYS A 81 -7.25 -1.23 8.50
C LYS A 81 -8.23 -0.90 7.38
N ILE A 82 -7.82 -0.10 6.38
CA ILE A 82 -8.65 0.18 5.19
C ILE A 82 -9.01 -1.14 4.49
N GLY A 83 -8.01 -1.98 4.23
CA GLY A 83 -8.18 -3.29 3.62
C GLY A 83 -9.15 -4.21 4.38
N GLN A 84 -9.08 -4.23 5.71
CA GLN A 84 -10.00 -5.01 6.55
C GLN A 84 -11.45 -4.52 6.40
N LYS A 85 -11.67 -3.21 6.38
CA LYS A 85 -12.99 -2.62 6.21
C LYS A 85 -13.59 -2.93 4.84
N LEU A 86 -12.76 -2.86 3.78
CA LEU A 86 -13.17 -3.27 2.43
C LEU A 86 -13.55 -4.74 2.35
N TRP A 87 -12.76 -5.63 2.96
CA TRP A 87 -13.06 -7.06 3.01
C TRP A 87 -14.41 -7.35 3.68
N MET A 88 -14.74 -6.62 4.74
CA MET A 88 -16.02 -6.72 5.45
C MET A 88 -17.16 -5.96 4.77
N ARG A 89 -16.90 -5.27 3.65
CA ARG A 89 -17.84 -4.36 2.95
C ARG A 89 -18.38 -3.24 3.85
N ASP A 90 -17.61 -2.83 4.85
CA ASP A 90 -17.91 -1.73 5.77
C ASP A 90 -17.40 -0.42 5.16
N TYR A 91 -18.13 0.12 4.18
CA TYR A 91 -17.73 1.35 3.48
C TYR A 91 -17.73 2.59 4.38
N GLY A 92 -18.60 2.64 5.39
CA GLY A 92 -18.56 3.71 6.41
C GLY A 92 -17.24 3.67 7.19
N GLY A 93 -16.86 2.47 7.65
CA GLY A 93 -15.59 2.23 8.33
C GLY A 93 -14.36 2.48 7.45
N VAL A 94 -14.45 2.36 6.12
CA VAL A 94 -13.37 2.74 5.20
C VAL A 94 -13.05 4.23 5.33
N TYR A 95 -14.07 5.10 5.34
CA TYR A 95 -13.85 6.55 5.48
C TYR A 95 -13.25 6.91 6.84
N GLU A 96 -13.74 6.28 7.90
CA GLU A 96 -13.18 6.47 9.24
C GLU A 96 -11.72 6.03 9.31
N ALA A 97 -11.38 4.90 8.69
CA ALA A 97 -10.00 4.41 8.63
C ALA A 97 -9.08 5.36 7.83
N ILE A 98 -9.56 5.88 6.70
CA ILE A 98 -8.82 6.85 5.87
C ILE A 98 -8.54 8.14 6.65
N ARG A 99 -9.55 8.70 7.34
CA ARG A 99 -9.44 9.96 8.09
C ARG A 99 -8.77 9.81 9.46
N GLY A 100 -8.75 8.60 10.01
CA GLY A 100 -8.22 8.29 11.33
C GLY A 100 -6.71 8.17 11.39
N TYR A 101 -5.99 8.44 10.30
CA TYR A 101 -4.54 8.39 10.23
C TYR A 101 -4.00 9.59 9.44
N ASP A 102 -2.85 10.12 9.88
CA ASP A 102 -2.14 11.20 9.19
C ASP A 102 -1.11 10.60 8.23
N TRP A 103 -1.43 10.61 6.94
CA TRP A 103 -0.65 9.94 5.89
C TRP A 103 0.59 10.71 5.51
N SER A 104 1.66 9.99 5.16
CA SER A 104 2.86 10.56 4.54
C SER A 104 2.51 11.32 3.25
N GLN A 105 3.37 12.25 2.84
CA GLN A 105 3.14 13.03 1.62
C GLN A 105 3.03 12.12 0.39
N GLU A 106 3.79 11.04 0.38
CA GLU A 106 3.83 10.00 -0.64
C GLU A 106 2.50 9.23 -0.72
N ALA A 107 1.90 8.89 0.43
CA ALA A 107 0.64 8.15 0.50
C ALA A 107 -0.60 9.04 0.34
N GLN A 108 -0.51 10.33 0.72
CA GLN A 108 -1.66 11.23 0.79
C GLN A 108 -2.41 11.36 -0.54
N GLY A 109 -1.68 11.48 -1.65
CA GLY A 109 -2.27 11.57 -2.98
C GLY A 109 -3.04 10.31 -3.38
N LEU A 110 -2.45 9.14 -3.12
CA LEU A 110 -3.04 7.84 -3.41
C LEU A 110 -4.31 7.58 -2.58
N VAL A 111 -4.26 7.88 -1.28
CA VAL A 111 -5.41 7.73 -0.37
C VAL A 111 -6.54 8.70 -0.72
N ALA A 112 -6.21 9.95 -1.05
CA ALA A 112 -7.21 10.93 -1.49
C ALA A 112 -7.88 10.50 -2.80
N ALA A 113 -7.11 10.01 -3.77
CA ALA A 113 -7.64 9.49 -5.03
C ALA A 113 -8.51 8.25 -4.81
N PHE A 114 -8.11 7.33 -3.93
CA PHE A 114 -8.93 6.18 -3.55
C PHE A 114 -10.28 6.62 -2.97
N SER A 115 -10.28 7.57 -2.04
CA SER A 115 -11.51 8.08 -1.42
C SER A 115 -12.47 8.72 -2.42
N GLY A 116 -11.96 9.36 -3.49
CA GLY A 116 -12.78 9.96 -4.55
C GLY A 116 -13.16 9.02 -5.70
N LYS A 117 -12.46 7.87 -5.86
CA LYS A 117 -12.74 6.90 -6.94
C LYS A 117 -14.00 6.09 -6.70
N PHE A 118 -14.32 5.81 -5.44
CA PHE A 118 -15.44 4.93 -5.09
C PHE A 118 -16.78 5.67 -4.91
N PHE A 119 -16.78 7.01 -4.93
CA PHE A 119 -17.96 7.84 -4.69
C PHE A 119 -17.89 9.20 -5.40
#